data_AF-A0A946DR31-F1
#
_entry.id   AF-A0A946DR31-F1
#
_cell.length_a   1.000
_cell.length_b   1.000
_cell.length_c   1.000
_cell.angle_alpha   90.00
_cell.angle_beta   90.00
_cell.angle_gamma   90.00
#
_symmetry.space_group_name_H-M   'P 1'
#
loop_
_entity.id
_entity.type
_entity.pdbx_description
1 polymer ?
#
loop_
_entity_poly.entity_id
_entity_poly.type
_entity_poly.pdbx_seq_one_letter_code
_entity_poly.pdbx_strand_id
1 'polypeptide(L)'
;MVIYQCGSCKSERTFAEENLLAEDNYDFMPIYGGEDLLILRRHVDARDGYRQLRKVKEVWGEPNMRLHYGKTVTELNTFEQIRDVTATDTPLAAQTEITNEETGLRCVMEYPIKTMNISIDDSIWQVDTGPIALPDLTKRFDPPVDSVRLAFAVFNAPHFCDFVIEQPTPVVHDEQEICKVYHYSHPVSFPAKNRVLSVSDK
;
A
#
# COMPACT_ATOMS: atom_id res chain seq x y z
N MET A 1 -15.47 3.01 7.57
CA MET A 1 -14.30 2.57 8.37
C MET A 1 -13.05 3.12 7.71
N VAL A 2 -12.05 3.55 8.49
CA VAL A 2 -10.76 4.02 7.96
C VAL A 2 -9.69 2.99 8.33
N ILE A 3 -8.80 2.70 7.40
CA ILE A 3 -7.66 1.80 7.58
C ILE A 3 -6.39 2.62 7.44
N TYR A 4 -5.44 2.42 8.35
CA TYR A 4 -4.14 3.09 8.33
C TYR A 4 -3.02 2.07 8.18
N GLN A 5 -2.34 2.10 7.04
CA GLN A 5 -1.09 1.37 6.84
C GLN A 5 0.07 2.18 7.44
N CYS A 6 0.88 1.55 8.29
CA CYS A 6 2.12 2.18 8.76
C CYS A 6 3.25 2.07 7.73
N GLY A 7 4.38 2.74 7.98
CA GLY A 7 5.59 2.47 7.21
C GLY A 7 6.04 1.01 7.39
N SER A 8 6.60 0.42 6.33
CA SER A 8 7.28 -0.87 6.45
C SER A 8 8.50 -0.70 7.35
N CYS A 9 8.68 -1.60 8.31
CA CYS A 9 9.90 -1.71 9.10
C CYS A 9 10.44 -3.15 9.10
N LYS A 10 11.43 -3.41 9.95
CA LYS A 10 12.12 -4.70 10.04
C LYS A 10 11.89 -5.34 11.40
N SER A 11 12.06 -6.66 11.46
CA SER A 11 12.02 -7.37 12.74
C SER A 11 13.19 -6.96 13.62
N GLU A 12 12.86 -6.42 14.79
CA GLU A 12 13.83 -5.85 15.73
C GLU A 12 13.60 -6.39 17.14
N ARG A 13 14.67 -6.49 17.92
CA ARG A 13 14.67 -6.63 19.37
C ARG A 13 14.37 -5.26 19.97
N THR A 14 13.12 -4.84 19.85
CA THR A 14 12.66 -3.55 20.35
C THR A 14 13.07 -3.41 21.82
N PHE A 15 13.84 -2.36 22.14
CA PHE A 15 14.40 -2.04 23.47
C PHE A 15 15.69 -2.78 23.91
N ALA A 16 16.33 -3.56 23.05
CA ALA A 16 17.69 -4.04 23.32
C ALA A 16 18.71 -2.88 23.26
N GLU A 17 19.84 -3.01 23.99
CA GLU A 17 20.92 -2.02 23.96
C GLU A 17 21.75 -2.09 22.68
N GLU A 18 21.90 -3.28 22.10
CA GLU A 18 22.65 -3.55 20.88
C GLU A 18 22.10 -4.82 20.17
N ASN A 19 22.61 -5.11 18.96
CA ASN A 19 22.17 -6.25 18.14
C ASN A 19 20.66 -6.25 17.87
N LEU A 20 20.17 -5.08 17.44
CA LEU A 20 18.73 -4.79 17.33
C LEU A 20 18.05 -5.63 16.24
N LEU A 21 18.72 -5.96 15.15
CA LEU A 21 18.11 -6.72 14.05
C LEU A 21 18.15 -8.22 14.31
N ALA A 22 17.03 -8.90 14.06
CA ALA A 22 17.00 -10.36 14.07
C ALA A 22 17.78 -10.92 12.86
N GLU A 23 18.44 -12.07 13.06
CA GLU A 23 19.18 -12.78 11.99
C GLU A 23 18.21 -13.38 10.94
N ASP A 24 17.18 -14.10 11.39
CA ASP A 24 16.03 -14.47 10.55
C ASP A 24 15.06 -13.29 10.46
N ASN A 25 15.50 -12.25 9.73
CA ASN A 25 14.79 -10.99 9.62
C ASN A 25 13.54 -11.10 8.72
N TYR A 26 12.59 -10.22 8.94
CA TYR A 26 11.39 -10.11 8.09
C TYR A 26 10.95 -8.66 7.92
N ASP A 27 10.28 -8.37 6.81
CA ASP A 27 9.51 -7.12 6.67
C ASP A 27 8.32 -7.18 7.64
N PHE A 28 8.13 -6.12 8.40
CA PHE A 28 7.01 -5.97 9.32
C PHE A 28 6.13 -4.81 8.87
N MET A 29 4.84 -5.07 8.73
CA MET A 29 3.84 -4.08 8.32
C MET A 29 2.58 -4.20 9.17
N PRO A 30 2.38 -3.30 10.15
CA PRO A 30 1.12 -3.20 10.85
C PRO A 30 0.13 -2.31 10.09
N ILE A 31 -1.13 -2.73 10.09
CA ILE A 31 -2.24 -2.04 9.43
C ILE A 31 -3.41 -1.99 10.41
N TYR A 32 -3.77 -0.78 10.82
CA TYR A 32 -4.84 -0.53 11.79
C TYR A 32 -6.19 -0.39 11.10
N GLY A 33 -7.24 -1.01 11.65
CA GLY A 33 -8.61 -0.87 11.18
C GLY A 33 -9.60 -0.62 12.31
N GLY A 34 -9.30 0.33 13.18
CA GLY A 34 -10.06 0.58 14.41
C GLY A 34 -9.44 -0.16 15.60
N GLU A 35 -10.22 -1.01 16.26
CA GLU A 35 -9.73 -1.87 17.35
C GLU A 35 -9.01 -3.14 16.86
N ASP A 36 -9.11 -3.43 15.56
CA ASP A 36 -8.46 -4.55 14.91
C ASP A 36 -7.14 -4.13 14.27
N LEU A 37 -6.18 -5.06 14.32
CA LEU A 37 -4.85 -4.93 13.78
C LEU A 37 -4.58 -6.09 12.84
N LEU A 38 -4.23 -5.77 11.60
CA LEU A 38 -3.62 -6.71 10.67
C LEU A 38 -2.10 -6.55 10.75
N ILE A 39 -1.41 -7.64 11.05
CA ILE A 39 0.05 -7.71 11.05
C ILE A 39 0.50 -8.58 9.89
N LEU A 40 1.38 -8.03 9.06
CA LEU A 40 2.07 -8.76 8.00
C LEU A 40 3.55 -8.95 8.35
N ARG A 41 4.05 -10.18 8.23
CA ARG A 41 5.44 -10.59 8.47
C ARG A 41 5.98 -11.35 7.28
N ARG A 42 6.77 -10.68 6.45
CA ARG A 42 7.31 -11.26 5.23
C ARG A 42 8.75 -11.70 5.46
N HIS A 43 8.91 -13.00 5.67
CA HIS A 43 10.21 -13.66 5.60
C HIS A 43 10.63 -13.85 4.13
N VAL A 44 11.86 -14.34 3.94
CA VAL A 44 12.38 -14.70 2.62
C VAL A 44 11.49 -15.72 1.91
N ASP A 45 11.01 -16.72 2.64
CA ASP A 45 10.08 -17.76 2.20
C ASP A 45 8.67 -17.52 2.76
N ALA A 46 7.67 -18.11 2.10
CA ALA A 46 6.30 -18.07 2.54
C ALA A 46 6.12 -19.01 3.74
N ARG A 47 5.69 -18.43 4.87
CA ARG A 47 5.52 -19.15 6.13
C ARG A 47 4.13 -18.94 6.71
N ASP A 48 3.72 -19.90 7.51
CA ASP A 48 2.57 -19.72 8.40
C ASP A 48 2.83 -18.52 9.31
N GLY A 49 1.78 -17.72 9.53
CA GLY A 49 1.89 -16.49 10.33
C GLY A 49 2.42 -15.27 9.59
N TYR A 50 2.62 -15.34 8.26
CA TYR A 50 2.80 -14.14 7.42
C TYR A 50 1.67 -13.13 7.69
N ARG A 51 0.44 -13.61 7.84
CA ARG A 51 -0.74 -12.81 8.13
C ARG A 51 -1.29 -13.14 9.52
N GLN A 52 -1.51 -12.14 10.35
CA GLN A 52 -2.15 -12.30 11.65
C GLN A 52 -3.12 -11.16 11.96
N LEU A 53 -4.35 -11.51 12.34
CA LEU A 53 -5.32 -10.58 12.92
C LEU A 53 -5.24 -10.63 14.44
N ARG A 54 -5.26 -9.46 15.08
CA ARG A 54 -5.25 -9.29 16.54
C ARG A 54 -6.10 -8.09 16.93
N LYS A 55 -6.45 -7.98 18.21
CA LYS A 55 -6.93 -6.71 18.76
C LYS A 55 -5.74 -5.83 19.09
N VAL A 56 -5.83 -4.55 18.74
CA VAL A 56 -4.77 -3.56 18.97
C VAL A 56 -4.39 -3.51 20.47
N LYS A 57 -5.39 -3.56 21.36
CA LYS A 57 -5.21 -3.55 22.82
C LYS A 57 -4.37 -4.72 23.35
N GLU A 58 -4.44 -5.88 22.71
CA GLU A 58 -3.72 -7.09 23.13
C GLU A 58 -2.24 -7.05 22.74
N VAL A 59 -1.89 -6.24 21.74
CA VAL A 59 -0.52 -6.18 21.20
C VAL A 59 0.24 -4.98 21.77
N TRP A 60 -0.32 -3.77 21.68
CA TRP A 60 0.39 -2.53 22.01
C TRP A 60 -0.41 -1.55 22.89
N GLY A 61 -1.64 -1.91 23.29
CA GLY A 61 -2.55 -0.97 23.92
C GLY A 61 -3.23 -0.03 22.92
N GLU A 62 -3.97 0.97 23.38
CA GLU A 62 -4.68 1.91 22.50
C GLU A 62 -3.70 2.85 21.77
N PRO A 63 -3.81 3.02 20.45
CA PRO A 63 -2.88 3.84 19.68
C PRO A 63 -3.24 5.32 19.82
N ASN A 64 -2.22 6.17 19.97
CA ASN A 64 -2.37 7.63 19.87
C ASN A 64 -2.09 8.08 18.42
N MET A 65 -3.14 8.18 17.61
CA MET A 65 -3.01 8.56 16.20
C MET A 65 -2.79 10.07 16.05
N ARG A 66 -1.55 10.47 15.75
CA ARG A 66 -1.17 11.86 15.45
C ARG A 66 -1.04 12.05 13.94
N LEU A 67 -2.18 12.27 13.26
CA LEU A 67 -2.22 12.46 11.82
C LEU A 67 -1.98 13.93 11.45
N HIS A 68 -1.17 14.14 10.43
CA HIS A 68 -0.92 15.47 9.85
C HIS A 68 -1.66 15.57 8.52
N TYR A 69 -2.60 16.51 8.44
CA TYR A 69 -3.38 16.76 7.22
C TYR A 69 -2.74 17.89 6.43
N GLY A 70 -2.70 17.74 5.11
CA GLY A 70 -2.29 18.81 4.21
C GLY A 70 -3.18 20.03 4.38
N LYS A 71 -2.59 21.20 4.57
CA LYS A 71 -3.35 22.46 4.73
C LYS A 71 -3.91 22.95 3.40
N THR A 72 -3.09 22.85 2.35
CA THR A 72 -3.45 23.24 0.99
C THR A 72 -3.28 22.01 0.09
N VAL A 73 -4.38 21.55 -0.51
CA VAL A 73 -4.41 20.39 -1.40
C VAL A 73 -4.94 20.84 -2.75
N THR A 74 -4.15 20.65 -3.81
CA THR A 74 -4.54 21.01 -5.19
C THR A 74 -4.50 19.77 -6.06
N GLU A 75 -5.58 19.56 -6.82
CA GLU A 75 -5.63 18.49 -7.81
C GLU A 75 -4.95 18.93 -9.12
N LEU A 76 -4.04 18.09 -9.60
CA LEU A 76 -3.28 18.30 -10.82
C LEU A 76 -3.96 17.51 -11.95
N ASN A 77 -4.47 18.23 -12.94
CA ASN A 77 -5.34 17.69 -13.98
C ASN A 77 -4.66 17.63 -15.36
N THR A 78 -3.59 18.37 -15.57
CA THR A 78 -2.87 18.40 -16.85
C THR A 78 -1.46 17.83 -16.72
N PHE A 79 -0.90 17.41 -17.84
CA PHE A 79 0.49 16.97 -17.93
C PHE A 79 1.45 18.03 -17.39
N GLU A 80 1.28 19.30 -17.77
CA GLU A 80 2.13 20.41 -17.33
C GLU A 80 2.08 20.60 -15.82
N GLN A 81 0.88 20.58 -15.23
CA GLN A 81 0.72 20.68 -13.78
C GLN A 81 1.44 19.55 -13.04
N ILE A 82 1.28 18.31 -13.52
CA ILE A 82 1.90 17.14 -12.92
C ILE A 82 3.42 17.20 -13.09
N ARG A 83 3.92 17.45 -14.31
CA ARG A 83 5.36 17.60 -14.62
C ARG A 83 5.99 18.68 -13.73
N ASP A 84 5.40 19.86 -13.69
CA ASP A 84 6.00 21.03 -13.05
C ASP A 84 6.07 20.83 -11.53
N VAL A 85 5.01 20.32 -10.89
CA VAL A 85 5.02 20.02 -9.45
C VAL A 85 5.99 18.88 -9.14
N THR A 86 6.06 17.84 -9.99
CA THR A 86 7.01 16.72 -9.84
C THR A 86 8.46 17.18 -9.83
N ALA A 87 8.79 18.26 -10.55
CA ALA A 87 10.14 18.84 -10.56
C ALA A 87 10.47 19.70 -9.32
N THR A 88 9.53 19.83 -8.36
CA THR A 88 9.72 20.59 -7.11
C THR A 88 9.94 19.68 -5.90
N ASP A 89 10.06 20.29 -4.72
CA ASP A 89 10.06 19.64 -3.41
C ASP A 89 8.64 19.47 -2.83
N THR A 90 7.58 19.82 -3.58
CA THR A 90 6.20 19.72 -3.11
C THR A 90 5.77 18.26 -3.01
N PRO A 91 5.33 17.77 -1.84
CA PRO A 91 4.81 16.42 -1.69
C PRO A 91 3.63 16.13 -2.63
N LEU A 92 3.67 14.96 -3.25
CA LEU A 92 2.60 14.44 -4.10
C LEU A 92 1.90 13.27 -3.42
N ALA A 93 0.58 13.24 -3.51
CA ALA A 93 -0.27 12.13 -3.08
C ALA A 93 -1.22 11.72 -4.21
N ALA A 94 -1.62 10.46 -4.20
CA ALA A 94 -2.66 9.94 -5.08
C ALA A 94 -3.89 9.57 -4.26
N GLN A 95 -5.06 9.75 -4.87
CA GLN A 95 -6.30 9.16 -4.41
C GLN A 95 -6.82 8.23 -5.50
N THR A 96 -7.05 6.96 -5.18
CA THR A 96 -7.64 5.97 -6.09
C THR A 96 -8.92 5.40 -5.48
N GLU A 97 -10.03 5.61 -6.17
CA GLU A 97 -11.32 5.00 -5.84
C GLU A 97 -11.59 3.79 -6.73
N ILE A 98 -11.96 2.66 -6.11
CA ILE A 98 -12.49 1.49 -6.82
C ILE A 98 -13.80 1.03 -6.17
N THR A 99 -14.63 0.36 -6.96
CA THR A 99 -15.94 -0.15 -6.55
C THR A 99 -16.14 -1.57 -7.05
N ASN A 100 -16.92 -2.36 -6.31
CA ASN A 100 -17.43 -3.65 -6.76
C ASN A 100 -18.97 -3.56 -6.81
N GLU A 101 -19.54 -3.72 -8.00
CA GLU A 101 -20.99 -3.59 -8.21
C GLU A 101 -21.78 -4.73 -7.56
N GLU A 102 -21.26 -5.96 -7.58
CA GLU A 102 -21.92 -7.14 -7.02
C GLU A 102 -22.08 -7.06 -5.50
N THR A 103 -21.06 -6.57 -4.79
CA THR A 103 -21.09 -6.44 -3.33
C THR A 103 -21.56 -5.07 -2.85
N GLY A 104 -21.64 -4.09 -3.76
CA GLY A 104 -21.89 -2.68 -3.46
C GLY A 104 -20.78 -2.04 -2.61
N LEU A 105 -19.60 -2.64 -2.55
CA LEU A 105 -18.48 -2.11 -1.78
C LEU A 105 -17.72 -1.05 -2.57
N ARG A 106 -17.21 -0.06 -1.85
CA ARG A 106 -16.39 1.03 -2.36
C ARG A 106 -15.21 1.24 -1.41
N CYS A 107 -14.03 1.46 -1.95
CA CYS A 107 -12.91 1.98 -1.19
C CYS A 107 -12.29 3.20 -1.89
N VAL A 108 -11.72 4.08 -1.08
CA VAL A 108 -10.92 5.22 -1.52
C VAL A 108 -9.58 5.08 -0.81
N MET A 109 -8.53 4.89 -1.59
CA MET A 109 -7.16 4.74 -1.10
C MET A 109 -6.44 6.06 -1.30
N GLU A 110 -5.86 6.59 -0.22
CA GLU A 110 -5.00 7.78 -0.25
C GLU A 110 -3.58 7.37 0.13
N TYR A 111 -2.60 7.69 -0.70
CA TYR A 111 -1.23 7.24 -0.51
C TYR A 111 -0.22 8.21 -1.12
N PRO A 112 1.00 8.30 -0.56
CA PRO A 112 2.04 9.13 -1.13
C PRO A 112 2.49 8.59 -2.50
N ILE A 113 2.72 9.50 -3.44
CA ILE A 113 3.37 9.18 -4.71
C ILE A 113 4.88 9.20 -4.44
N LYS A 114 5.48 8.01 -4.38
CA LYS A 114 6.93 7.87 -4.18
C LYS A 114 7.73 7.97 -5.46
N THR A 115 7.10 7.61 -6.58
CA THR A 115 7.71 7.70 -7.90
C THR A 115 6.68 8.20 -8.91
N MET A 116 7.09 9.21 -9.68
CA MET A 116 6.35 9.75 -10.81
C MET A 116 7.28 9.70 -12.03
N ASN A 117 6.96 8.84 -12.99
CA ASN A 117 7.68 8.77 -14.26
C ASN A 117 7.11 9.84 -15.20
N ILE A 118 7.97 10.58 -15.90
CA ILE A 118 7.57 11.64 -16.84
C ILE A 118 8.29 11.42 -18.17
N SER A 119 7.54 11.28 -19.27
CA SER A 119 8.04 11.44 -20.64
C SER A 119 7.67 12.82 -21.15
N ILE A 120 8.68 13.65 -21.43
CA ILE A 120 8.48 15.01 -21.96
C ILE A 120 8.02 14.98 -23.41
N ASP A 121 8.63 14.09 -24.22
CA ASP A 121 8.37 14.02 -25.65
C ASP A 121 6.96 13.51 -25.96
N ASP A 122 6.45 12.58 -25.15
CA ASP A 122 5.12 12.00 -25.33
C ASP A 122 4.02 12.70 -24.52
N SER A 123 4.38 13.64 -23.64
CA SER A 123 3.48 14.24 -22.64
C SER A 123 2.75 13.20 -21.79
N ILE A 124 3.44 12.14 -21.39
CA ILE A 124 2.93 11.06 -20.55
C ILE A 124 3.53 11.17 -19.15
N TRP A 125 2.70 11.01 -18.13
CA TRP A 125 3.12 10.84 -16.74
C TRP A 125 2.66 9.47 -16.25
N GLN A 126 3.27 8.91 -15.22
CA GLN A 126 2.81 7.67 -14.60
C GLN A 126 3.16 7.69 -13.11
N VAL A 127 2.14 7.51 -12.27
CA VAL A 127 2.34 7.15 -10.87
C VAL A 127 2.78 5.71 -10.81
N ASP A 128 3.86 5.44 -10.08
CA ASP A 128 4.34 4.11 -9.72
C ASP A 128 4.67 4.13 -8.24
N THR A 129 3.87 3.45 -7.41
CA THR A 129 4.10 3.47 -5.96
C THR A 129 3.55 2.23 -5.29
N GLY A 130 4.22 1.82 -4.23
CA GLY A 130 3.80 0.71 -3.40
C GLY A 130 4.88 0.29 -2.42
N PRO A 131 4.59 -0.65 -1.51
CA PRO A 131 3.28 -1.26 -1.37
C PRO A 131 2.25 -0.34 -0.71
N ILE A 132 1.01 -0.40 -1.18
CA ILE A 132 -0.16 0.24 -0.58
C ILE A 132 -1.17 -0.82 -0.14
N ALA A 133 -2.03 -0.47 0.82
CA ALA A 133 -3.12 -1.29 1.31
C ALA A 133 -4.27 -1.25 0.30
N LEU A 134 -4.50 -2.39 -0.35
CA LEU A 134 -5.59 -2.62 -1.29
C LEU A 134 -6.65 -3.52 -0.62
N PRO A 135 -7.83 -2.98 -0.24
CA PRO A 135 -8.93 -3.79 0.28
C PRO A 135 -9.54 -4.68 -0.80
N ASP A 136 -9.69 -5.97 -0.50
CA ASP A 136 -10.49 -6.92 -1.29
C ASP A 136 -11.98 -6.59 -1.15
N LEU A 137 -12.61 -6.22 -2.26
CA LEU A 137 -14.02 -5.83 -2.34
C LEU A 137 -14.96 -6.96 -2.81
N THR A 138 -14.44 -8.18 -3.00
CA THR A 138 -15.24 -9.33 -3.48
C THR A 138 -16.20 -9.88 -2.44
N LYS A 139 -16.01 -9.53 -1.17
CA LYS A 139 -16.91 -9.87 -0.06
C LYS A 139 -16.74 -8.89 1.09
N ARG A 140 -17.66 -8.96 2.06
CA ARG A 140 -17.51 -8.27 3.35
C ARG A 140 -16.65 -9.13 4.27
N PHE A 141 -15.62 -8.53 4.83
CA PHE A 141 -14.74 -9.15 5.82
C PHE A 141 -15.12 -8.68 7.22
N ASP A 142 -14.94 -9.56 8.21
CA ASP A 142 -15.13 -9.27 9.62
C ASP A 142 -13.95 -9.85 10.42
N PRO A 143 -13.05 -9.00 10.98
CA PRO A 143 -13.08 -7.55 10.91
C PRO A 143 -12.72 -7.02 9.51
N PRO A 144 -13.15 -5.81 9.11
CA PRO A 144 -13.01 -5.42 7.72
C PRO A 144 -11.56 -5.07 7.30
N VAL A 145 -10.63 -4.88 8.25
CA VAL A 145 -9.17 -4.80 7.96
C VAL A 145 -8.61 -6.10 7.38
N ASP A 146 -9.31 -7.22 7.57
CA ASP A 146 -8.94 -8.50 6.95
C ASP A 146 -9.11 -8.52 5.41
N SER A 147 -9.80 -7.52 4.86
CA SER A 147 -9.85 -7.34 3.40
C SER A 147 -8.49 -6.97 2.80
N VAL A 148 -7.57 -6.38 3.57
CA VAL A 148 -6.37 -5.74 3.01
C VAL A 148 -5.38 -6.76 2.45
N ARG A 149 -4.90 -6.47 1.23
CA ARG A 149 -3.71 -7.03 0.58
C ARG A 149 -2.70 -5.92 0.30
N LEU A 150 -1.44 -6.26 0.09
CA LEU A 150 -0.44 -5.30 -0.36
C LEU A 150 -0.35 -5.33 -1.89
N ALA A 151 -0.26 -4.15 -2.50
CA ALA A 151 -0.10 -4.02 -3.95
C ALA A 151 0.78 -2.82 -4.30
N PHE A 152 1.41 -2.86 -5.47
CA PHE A 152 1.89 -1.65 -6.13
C PHE A 152 0.78 -1.14 -7.05
N ALA A 153 0.60 0.16 -7.10
CA ALA A 153 -0.38 0.86 -7.93
C ALA A 153 0.34 1.63 -9.03
N VAL A 154 -0.14 1.47 -10.26
CA VAL A 154 0.40 2.09 -11.46
C VAL A 154 -0.74 2.68 -12.29
N PHE A 155 -0.68 3.98 -12.59
CA PHE A 155 -1.65 4.61 -13.49
C PHE A 155 -1.07 5.86 -14.15
N ASN A 156 -1.54 6.16 -15.35
CA ASN A 156 -1.22 7.35 -16.13
C ASN A 156 -2.47 8.11 -16.61
N ALA A 157 -3.66 7.69 -16.15
CA ALA A 157 -4.94 8.25 -16.54
C ALA A 157 -5.93 8.22 -15.37
N PRO A 158 -6.97 9.05 -15.39
CA PRO A 158 -7.89 9.18 -14.26
C PRO A 158 -8.88 8.01 -14.12
N HIS A 159 -9.01 7.14 -15.13
CA HIS A 159 -10.14 6.19 -15.24
C HIS A 159 -9.78 4.71 -15.02
N PHE A 160 -8.51 4.39 -14.81
CA PHE A 160 -8.07 3.03 -14.51
C PHE A 160 -6.85 3.01 -13.60
N CYS A 161 -6.68 1.97 -12.80
CA CYS A 161 -5.45 1.75 -12.06
C CYS A 161 -5.05 0.28 -12.20
N ASP A 162 -3.81 0.06 -12.63
CA ASP A 162 -3.20 -1.25 -12.63
C ASP A 162 -2.58 -1.51 -11.26
N PHE A 163 -2.79 -2.71 -10.75
CA PHE A 163 -2.16 -3.16 -9.53
C PHE A 163 -1.38 -4.44 -9.82
N VAL A 164 -0.27 -4.60 -9.13
CA VAL A 164 0.32 -5.92 -8.94
C VAL A 164 0.22 -6.30 -7.46
N ILE A 165 -0.61 -7.31 -7.19
CA ILE A 165 -0.95 -7.73 -5.82
C ILE A 165 0.08 -8.76 -5.34
N GLU A 166 0.49 -8.63 -4.09
CA GLU A 166 1.33 -9.61 -3.41
C GLU A 166 0.58 -10.93 -3.17
N GLN A 167 1.20 -12.04 -3.55
CA GLN A 167 0.67 -13.38 -3.31
C GLN A 167 1.80 -14.41 -3.12
N PRO A 168 1.51 -15.57 -2.49
CA PRO A 168 2.41 -16.71 -2.53
C PRO A 168 2.70 -17.12 -3.97
N THR A 169 3.98 -17.13 -4.33
CA THR A 169 4.47 -17.40 -5.68
C THR A 169 5.53 -18.50 -5.60
N PRO A 170 5.42 -19.59 -6.39
CA PRO A 170 6.40 -20.67 -6.39
C PRO A 170 7.72 -20.22 -7.02
N VAL A 171 8.82 -20.63 -6.41
CA VAL A 171 10.16 -20.57 -7.00
C VAL A 171 10.45 -21.95 -7.58
N VAL A 172 10.61 -22.00 -8.90
CA VAL A 172 10.80 -23.24 -9.66
C VAL A 172 12.21 -23.29 -10.24
N HIS A 173 12.90 -24.41 -10.05
CA HIS A 173 14.19 -24.72 -10.67
C HIS A 173 14.15 -26.14 -11.20
N ASP A 174 14.63 -26.37 -12.43
CA ASP A 174 14.59 -27.68 -13.08
C ASP A 174 13.21 -28.35 -12.99
N GLU A 175 12.15 -27.58 -13.25
CA GLU A 175 10.73 -28.00 -13.18
C GLU A 175 10.23 -28.44 -11.79
N GLN A 176 11.05 -28.30 -10.75
CA GLN A 176 10.69 -28.60 -9.37
C GLN A 176 10.45 -27.31 -8.56
N GLU A 177 9.32 -27.24 -7.86
CA GLU A 177 9.07 -26.19 -6.86
C GLU A 177 9.99 -26.40 -5.66
N ILE A 178 10.86 -25.42 -5.38
CA ILE A 178 11.79 -25.47 -4.24
C ILE A 178 11.15 -24.86 -3.00
N CYS A 179 10.48 -23.73 -3.16
CA CYS A 179 9.77 -23.03 -2.09
C CYS A 179 8.72 -22.09 -2.68
N LYS A 180 7.94 -21.46 -1.80
CA LYS A 180 7.11 -20.30 -2.15
C LYS A 180 7.66 -19.07 -1.47
N VAL A 181 7.47 -17.91 -2.10
CA VAL A 181 7.79 -16.60 -1.54
C VAL A 181 6.58 -15.69 -1.70
N TYR A 182 6.46 -14.66 -0.87
CA TYR A 182 5.50 -13.60 -1.15
C TYR A 182 6.11 -12.64 -2.18
N HIS A 183 5.51 -12.59 -3.37
CA HIS A 183 5.95 -11.76 -4.49
C HIS A 183 4.75 -11.03 -5.10
N TYR A 184 5.01 -9.85 -5.66
CA TYR A 184 4.05 -9.08 -6.42
C TYR A 184 3.94 -9.70 -7.82
N SER A 185 3.07 -10.70 -7.96
CA SER A 185 2.97 -11.54 -9.18
C SER A 185 1.55 -11.66 -9.71
N HIS A 186 0.58 -10.94 -9.13
CA HIS A 186 -0.80 -10.93 -9.60
C HIS A 186 -1.17 -9.58 -10.22
N PRO A 187 -0.86 -9.35 -11.51
CA PRO A 187 -1.28 -8.14 -12.20
C PRO A 187 -2.78 -8.15 -12.45
N VAL A 188 -3.44 -7.05 -12.10
CA VAL A 188 -4.88 -6.82 -12.31
C VAL A 188 -5.10 -5.36 -12.67
N SER A 189 -6.13 -5.08 -13.48
CA SER A 189 -6.52 -3.72 -13.84
C SER A 189 -7.95 -3.47 -13.37
N PHE A 190 -8.19 -2.35 -12.71
CA PHE A 190 -9.54 -1.94 -12.31
C PHE A 190 -9.95 -0.65 -13.00
N PRO A 191 -11.22 -0.53 -13.44
CA PRO A 191 -11.85 0.77 -13.56
C PRO A 191 -11.74 1.51 -12.23
N ALA A 192 -11.23 2.74 -12.27
CA ALA A 192 -10.94 3.52 -11.08
C ALA A 192 -11.24 5.00 -11.30
N LYS A 193 -11.28 5.77 -10.22
CA LYS A 193 -11.14 7.22 -10.29
C LYS A 193 -9.86 7.63 -9.58
N ASN A 194 -8.87 8.04 -10.35
CA ASN A 194 -7.59 8.50 -9.82
C ASN A 194 -7.49 10.00 -9.83
N ARG A 195 -6.83 10.54 -8.80
CA ARG A 195 -6.50 11.95 -8.66
C ARG A 195 -5.05 12.07 -8.23
N VAL A 196 -4.31 12.98 -8.87
CA VAL A 196 -2.96 13.37 -8.46
C VAL A 196 -3.07 14.68 -7.70
N LEU A 197 -2.53 14.72 -6.48
CA LEU A 197 -2.71 15.81 -5.54
C LEU A 197 -1.34 16.37 -5.14
N SER A 198 -1.14 17.67 -5.25
CA SER A 198 -0.04 18.37 -4.57
C SER A 198 -0.48 18.75 -3.15
N VAL A 199 0.38 18.52 -2.17
CA VAL A 199 0.09 18.77 -0.76
C VAL A 199 1.12 19.77 -0.21
N SER A 200 0.68 20.94 0.26
CA SER A 200 1.56 21.93 0.87
C SER A 200 1.10 22.36 2.27
N ASP A 201 2.09 22.66 3.12
CA ASP A 201 1.91 23.22 4.47
C ASP A 201 1.95 24.76 4.51
N LYS A 202 2.24 25.36 3.35
CA LYS A 202 2.19 26.80 3.10
C LYS A 202 0.75 27.25 2.85
#